data_AF-A0A918I605-F1
#
_entry.id   AF-A0A918I605-F1
#
_cell.length_a   1.000
_cell.length_b   1.000
_cell.length_c   1.000
_cell.angle_alpha   90.00
_cell.angle_beta   90.00
_cell.angle_gamma   90.00
#
_symmetry.space_group_name_H-M   'P 1'
#
loop_
_entity.id
_entity.type
_entity.pdbx_description
1 polymer ?
#
loop_
_entity_poly.entity_id
_entity_poly.type
_entity_poly.pdbx_seq_one_letter_code
_entity_poly.pdbx_strand_id
1 'polypeptide(L)'
;MGRGLIVVDVQKDFCEGGSVPVKGGARIATAIADLVQRSAGVDYQYVVATRDHHIDPGGHFSETPDFKDSFPVHCVAGGEGGEFHPTRTPGLLRRRRPGHHGNDP
;
A
#
# COMPACT_ATOMS: atom_id res chain seq x y z
N MET A 1 -26.95 3.39 -6.87
CA MET A 1 -25.88 3.52 -5.84
C MET A 1 -24.60 2.95 -6.41
N GLY A 2 -23.48 3.68 -6.34
CA GLY A 2 -22.17 3.20 -6.77
C GLY A 2 -21.42 2.51 -5.64
N ARG A 3 -20.53 1.57 -5.96
CA ARG A 3 -19.66 0.89 -4.99
C ARG A 3 -18.27 1.53 -4.99
N GLY A 4 -17.62 1.58 -3.83
CA GLY A 4 -16.22 1.97 -3.66
C GLY A 4 -15.39 0.80 -3.13
N LEU A 5 -14.11 0.78 -3.49
CA LEU A 5 -13.09 -0.15 -2.99
C LEU A 5 -11.99 0.63 -2.28
N ILE A 6 -11.67 0.26 -1.05
CA ILE A 6 -10.54 0.79 -0.29
C ILE A 6 -9.50 -0.32 -0.15
N VAL A 7 -8.31 -0.09 -0.69
CA VAL A 7 -7.15 -0.98 -0.57
C VAL A 7 -6.29 -0.50 0.59
N VAL A 8 -6.23 -1.27 1.66
CA VAL A 8 -5.55 -0.85 2.89
C VAL A 8 -4.12 -1.40 2.91
N ASP A 9 -3.16 -0.48 2.95
CA ASP A 9 -1.76 -0.69 3.36
C ASP A 9 -1.05 -1.89 2.69
N VAL A 10 -1.20 -2.00 1.37
CA VAL A 10 -0.47 -3.01 0.55
C VAL A 10 0.96 -2.53 0.26
N GLN A 11 1.72 -2.27 1.33
CA GLN A 11 3.09 -1.74 1.28
C GLN A 11 4.13 -2.85 1.39
N LYS A 12 5.37 -2.55 0.96
CA LYS A 12 6.48 -3.51 0.98
C LYS A 12 6.77 -4.02 2.39
N ASP A 13 6.76 -3.14 3.40
CA ASP A 13 7.07 -3.54 4.77
C ASP A 13 6.08 -4.52 5.39
N PHE A 14 4.86 -4.57 4.87
CA PHE A 14 3.83 -5.52 5.31
C PHE A 14 3.82 -6.84 4.51
N CYS A 15 4.71 -7.00 3.53
CA CYS A 15 4.86 -8.23 2.76
C CYS A 15 6.12 -8.99 3.14
N GLU A 16 6.27 -10.23 2.66
CA GLU A 16 7.47 -11.03 2.88
C GLU A 16 8.75 -10.29 2.47
N GLY A 17 9.74 -10.24 3.39
CA GLY A 17 10.99 -9.49 3.22
C GLY A 17 10.94 -8.05 3.75
N GLY A 18 9.78 -7.56 4.16
CA GLY A 18 9.59 -6.28 4.84
C GLY A 18 9.85 -6.32 6.35
N SER A 19 9.80 -5.14 7.00
CA SER A 19 10.03 -5.00 8.44
C SER A 19 8.93 -5.59 9.34
N VAL A 20 7.67 -5.63 8.88
CA VAL A 20 6.52 -6.13 9.63
C VAL A 20 5.71 -7.09 8.74
N PRO A 21 6.31 -8.23 8.33
CA PRO A 21 5.77 -9.04 7.24
C PRO A 21 4.51 -9.79 7.67
N VAL A 22 3.45 -9.68 6.87
CA VAL A 22 2.26 -10.53 6.97
C VAL A 22 2.44 -11.74 6.04
N LYS A 23 2.31 -12.94 6.60
CA LYS A 23 2.42 -14.19 5.83
C LYS A 23 1.37 -14.23 4.71
N GLY A 24 1.81 -14.39 3.47
CA GLY A 24 0.99 -14.37 2.26
C GLY A 24 0.77 -12.97 1.68
N GLY A 25 1.39 -11.93 2.24
CA GLY A 25 1.22 -10.53 1.84
C GLY A 25 1.49 -10.30 0.36
N ALA A 26 2.61 -10.79 -0.17
CA ALA A 26 2.96 -10.62 -1.58
C ALA A 26 1.95 -11.29 -2.54
N ARG A 27 1.42 -12.46 -2.15
CA ARG A 27 0.39 -13.17 -2.91
C ARG A 27 -0.92 -12.37 -2.94
N ILE A 28 -1.34 -11.84 -1.79
CA ILE A 28 -2.55 -11.03 -1.67
C ILE A 28 -2.39 -9.69 -2.40
N ALA A 29 -1.22 -9.05 -2.34
CA ALA A 29 -0.93 -7.83 -3.10
C ALA A 29 -1.16 -8.04 -4.61
N THR A 30 -0.72 -9.18 -5.15
CA THR A 30 -0.96 -9.55 -6.55
C THR A 30 -2.46 -9.75 -6.83
N ALA A 31 -3.17 -10.47 -5.96
CA ALA A 31 -4.61 -10.71 -6.12
C ALA A 31 -5.45 -9.42 -6.04
N ILE A 32 -5.04 -8.46 -5.19
CA ILE A 32 -5.66 -7.13 -5.09
C ILE A 32 -5.43 -6.34 -6.37
N ALA A 33 -4.21 -6.36 -6.92
CA ALA A 33 -3.93 -5.69 -8.19
C ALA A 33 -4.78 -6.26 -9.32
N ASP A 34 -4.89 -7.58 -9.41
CA ASP A 34 -5.75 -8.28 -10.37
C ASP A 34 -7.23 -7.90 -10.22
N LEU A 35 -7.73 -7.81 -8.98
CA LEU A 35 -9.10 -7.38 -8.69
C LEU A 35 -9.33 -5.95 -9.18
N VAL A 36 -8.48 -5.01 -8.76
CA VAL A 36 -8.61 -3.60 -9.12
C VAL A 36 -8.56 -3.43 -10.65
N GLN A 37 -7.67 -4.16 -11.34
CA GLN A 37 -7.54 -4.08 -12.79
C GLN A 37 -8.82 -4.51 -13.52
N ARG A 38 -9.51 -5.54 -13.02
CA ARG A 38 -10.74 -6.04 -13.64
C ARG A 38 -12.00 -5.27 -13.27
N SER A 39 -12.02 -4.60 -12.13
CA SER A 39 -13.25 -4.08 -11.51
C SER A 39 -13.31 -2.55 -11.39
N ALA A 40 -12.18 -1.84 -11.49
CA ALA A 40 -12.15 -0.39 -11.44
C ALA A 40 -12.90 0.23 -12.65
N GLY A 41 -13.87 1.10 -12.36
CA GLY A 41 -14.74 1.71 -13.38
C GLY A 41 -15.84 0.80 -13.91
N VAL A 42 -15.86 -0.48 -13.51
CA VAL A 42 -16.87 -1.47 -13.90
C VAL A 42 -17.75 -1.80 -12.68
N ASP A 43 -17.19 -2.49 -11.69
CA ASP A 43 -17.91 -2.85 -10.46
C ASP A 43 -17.74 -1.81 -9.36
N TYR A 44 -16.57 -1.13 -9.35
CA TYR A 44 -16.25 -0.08 -8.39
C TYR A 44 -16.09 1.26 -9.10
N GLN A 45 -16.98 2.18 -8.79
CA GLN A 45 -16.92 3.55 -9.30
C GLN A 45 -15.70 4.30 -8.75
N TYR A 46 -15.28 3.95 -7.54
CA TYR A 46 -14.12 4.55 -6.87
C TYR A 46 -13.20 3.45 -6.34
N VAL A 47 -11.90 3.61 -6.58
CA VAL A 47 -10.85 2.81 -5.94
C VAL A 47 -9.88 3.78 -5.28
N VAL A 48 -9.68 3.62 -3.97
CA VAL A 48 -8.76 4.41 -3.16
C VAL A 48 -7.82 3.45 -2.45
N ALA A 49 -6.58 3.87 -2.23
CA ALA A 49 -5.64 3.12 -1.42
C ALA A 49 -5.09 3.97 -0.29
N THR A 50 -4.93 3.37 0.88
CA THR A 50 -4.25 3.98 2.02
C THR A 50 -2.80 3.50 2.06
N ARG A 51 -1.98 4.30 2.74
CA ARG A 51 -0.62 3.95 3.11
C ARG A 51 -0.42 4.40 4.53
N ASP A 52 0.22 3.55 5.31
CA ASP A 52 0.88 3.99 6.52
C ASP A 52 2.07 4.89 6.14
N HIS A 53 2.27 5.97 6.87
CA HIS A 53 3.18 7.06 6.47
C HIS A 53 3.83 7.74 7.68
N HIS A 54 4.91 7.14 8.17
CA HIS A 54 5.58 7.60 9.38
C HIS A 54 6.72 8.57 9.07
N ILE A 55 6.65 9.80 9.61
CA ILE A 55 7.76 10.77 9.55
C ILE A 55 8.61 10.65 10.82
N ASP A 56 7.98 10.81 11.98
CA ASP A 56 8.58 10.64 13.30
C ASP A 56 7.49 10.24 14.29
N PRO A 57 7.15 8.93 14.39
CA PRO A 57 6.00 8.48 15.16
C PRO A 57 6.32 8.24 16.66
N GLY A 58 7.52 8.62 17.12
CA GLY A 58 7.93 8.46 18.51
C GLY A 58 7.87 7.00 18.97
N GLY A 59 7.20 6.75 20.10
CA GLY A 59 7.13 5.43 20.76
C GLY A 59 6.49 4.30 19.96
N HIS A 60 5.91 4.59 18.79
CA HIS A 60 5.47 3.57 17.84
C HIS A 60 6.62 2.70 17.33
N PHE A 61 7.83 3.27 17.18
CA PHE A 61 9.02 2.51 16.77
C PHE A 61 9.86 2.09 17.97
N SER A 62 10.29 0.83 17.96
CA SER A 62 11.15 0.24 18.99
C SER A 62 12.09 -0.81 18.41
N GLU A 63 13.31 -0.88 18.95
CA GLU A 63 14.24 -2.00 18.70
C GLU A 63 13.83 -3.28 19.44
N THR A 64 13.00 -3.14 20.50
CA THR A 64 12.42 -4.23 21.29
C THR A 64 10.89 -4.12 21.31
N PRO A 65 10.23 -4.31 20.14
CA PRO A 65 8.80 -4.07 20.00
C PRO A 65 7.95 -5.12 20.72
N ASP A 66 6.78 -4.69 21.21
CA ASP A 66 5.77 -5.55 21.83
C ASP A 66 4.67 -6.03 20.86
N PHE A 67 4.66 -5.51 19.63
CA PHE A 67 3.68 -5.78 18.58
C PHE A 67 2.23 -5.47 18.98
N LYS A 68 2.05 -4.55 19.93
CA LYS A 68 0.74 -4.02 20.36
C LYS A 68 0.72 -2.52 20.18
N ASP A 69 1.61 -1.83 20.89
CA ASP A 69 1.73 -0.38 20.89
C ASP A 69 3.06 0.07 20.26
N SER A 70 4.01 -0.85 20.09
CA SER A 70 5.32 -0.62 19.49
C SER A 70 5.71 -1.70 18.48
N PHE A 71 6.40 -1.28 17.42
CA PHE A 71 6.73 -2.09 16.26
C PHE A 71 8.17 -1.84 15.79
N PRO A 72 8.78 -2.75 15.01
CA PRO A 72 10.00 -2.43 14.27
C PRO A 72 9.79 -1.19 13.37
N VAL A 73 10.84 -0.48 12.99
CA VAL A 73 10.74 0.62 12.03
C VAL A 73 10.14 0.12 10.70
N HIS A 74 9.05 0.74 10.26
CA HIS A 74 8.34 0.40 9.02
C HIS A 74 7.71 1.64 8.38
N CYS A 75 7.36 1.54 7.10
CA CYS A 75 6.56 2.53 6.36
C CYS A 75 7.04 3.99 6.49
N VAL A 76 8.36 4.17 6.65
CA VAL A 76 8.97 5.50 6.81
C VAL A 76 8.71 6.33 5.56
N ALA A 77 8.31 7.58 5.75
CA ALA A 77 8.03 8.54 4.70
C ALA A 77 9.25 8.73 3.79
N GLY A 78 9.08 8.47 2.49
CA GLY A 78 10.16 8.53 1.50
C GLY A 78 11.10 7.33 1.50
N GLY A 79 10.95 6.39 2.45
CA GLY A 79 11.67 5.12 2.49
C GLY A 79 11.07 4.08 1.55
N GLU A 80 11.89 3.11 1.14
CA GLU A 80 11.47 2.05 0.22
C GLU A 80 10.34 1.19 0.81
N GLY A 81 10.45 0.82 2.09
CA GLY A 81 9.49 -0.05 2.77
C GLY A 81 8.07 0.50 2.79
N GLY A 82 7.93 1.84 2.78
CA GLY A 82 6.65 2.52 2.70
C GLY A 82 6.03 2.54 1.30
N GLU A 83 6.73 2.15 0.23
CA GLU A 83 6.15 2.07 -1.10
C GLU A 83 5.19 0.89 -1.25
N PHE A 84 4.24 0.98 -2.18
CA PHE A 84 3.35 -0.14 -2.49
C PHE A 84 4.16 -1.35 -2.97
N HIS A 85 3.73 -2.55 -2.59
CA HIS A 85 4.37 -3.78 -3.00
C HIS A 85 4.38 -3.88 -4.54
N PRO A 86 5.51 -4.21 -5.18
CA PRO A 86 5.56 -4.38 -6.62
C PRO A 86 4.66 -5.56 -7.02
N THR A 87 3.71 -5.30 -7.90
CA THR A 87 2.82 -6.34 -8.44
C THR A 87 3.13 -6.58 -9.92
N ARG A 88 2.64 -7.69 -10.46
CA ARG A 88 2.79 -8.01 -11.89
C ARG A 88 2.05 -7.05 -12.82
N THR A 89 1.19 -6.17 -12.29
CA THR A 89 0.45 -5.16 -13.05
C THR A 89 1.03 -3.77 -12.74
N PRO A 90 1.89 -3.22 -13.61
CA PRO A 90 2.49 -1.91 -13.38
C PRO A 90 1.43 -0.81 -13.29
N GLY A 91 1.55 0.10 -12.33
CA GLY A 91 0.88 1.41 -12.37
C GLY A 91 -0.46 1.54 -11.66
N LEU A 92 -1.08 0.45 -11.21
CA LEU A 92 -2.44 0.47 -10.68
C LEU A 92 -2.61 1.22 -9.35
N LEU A 93 -1.54 1.24 -8.54
CA LEU A 93 -1.47 1.93 -7.24
C LEU A 93 -0.45 3.09 -7.27
N ARG A 94 -0.13 3.63 -8.46
CA ARG A 94 0.71 4.83 -8.53
C ARG A 94 -0.10 6.06 -8.12
N ARG A 95 0.53 6.94 -7.33
CA ARG A 95 0.03 8.30 -7.10
C ARG A 95 -0.31 8.93 -8.45
N ARG A 96 -1.58 9.27 -8.70
CA ARG A 96 -1.88 10.40 -9.58
C ARG A 96 -1.47 11.65 -8.80
N ARG A 97 -0.42 12.34 -9.24
CA ARG A 97 -0.06 13.65 -8.68
C ARG A 97 -1.23 14.61 -8.99
N PRO A 98 -1.82 15.30 -8.01
CA PRO A 98 -2.76 16.38 -8.31
C PRO A 98 -2.00 17.43 -9.13
N GLY A 99 -2.42 17.68 -10.38
CA GLY A 99 -1.87 18.73 -11.23
C GLY A 99 -1.03 18.32 -12.44
N HIS A 100 -0.91 17.03 -12.78
CA HIS A 100 -0.32 16.63 -14.07
C HIS A 100 -1.41 16.09 -15.01
N HIS A 101 -2.03 17.01 -15.76
CA HIS A 101 -2.68 16.69 -17.03
C HIS A 101 -1.59 16.46 -18.08
N GLY A 102 -0.85 15.38 -17.94
CA GLY A 102 -0.01 14.84 -19.01
C GLY A 102 -0.80 13.76 -19.71
N ASN A 103 -1.20 14.02 -20.96
CA ASN A 103 -1.52 12.94 -21.89
C ASN A 103 -0.26 12.09 -22.02
N ASP A 104 -0.32 10.83 -21.62
CA ASP A 104 0.60 9.81 -22.09
C ASP A 104 -0.18 8.88 -23.05
N PRO A 105 0.49 8.39 -24.12
CA PRO A 105 -0.13 7.66 -25.23
C PRO A 105 -0.70 6.28 -24.86
#